data_AF-A0A6N7FUL9-F1
#
_entry.id   AF-A0A6N7FUL9-F1
#
_cell.length_a   1.000
_cell.length_b   1.000
_cell.length_c   1.000
_cell.angle_alpha   90.00
_cell.angle_beta   90.00
_cell.angle_gamma   90.00
#
_symmetry.space_group_name_H-M   'P 1'
#
loop_
_entity.id
_entity.type
_entity.pdbx_description
1 polymer ?
#
loop_
_entity_poly.entity_id
_entity_poly.type
_entity_poly.pdbx_seq_one_letter_code
_entity_poly.pdbx_strand_id
1 'polypeptide(L)'
;MRLAAVISAPIAVVAVMTYWDDIRDMAGLADESQPTEVMRTPPPTTVTTQVPGSVVELHQPFVGTPAATWQDGIAGISSPKPKPVGDLSAKQVARALNQVKRTISASLLDPRVIEEHHLRRYLATLAPGVRHDLRDRIDGPRIAANHVVLIHEDYPLLPASPKLSGTLRVRAGRPGELIVTAKLAAAYAFDTDHPDRLLRALDIVAVRRSATTYKVYTGPRWQEAAHGVHVHRTQYFTFSMSCDAAKDGYLAPQYSDRNWHRDDLEHPDEHYFDAAAPLDSGTNCDL
;
A
#
# COMPACT_ATOMS: atom_id res chain seq x y z
N MET A 1 -61.14 16.80 -40.30
CA MET A 1 -60.03 15.82 -40.33
C MET A 1 -58.99 16.30 -39.32
N ARG A 2 -58.83 15.51 -38.26
CA ARG A 2 -57.98 15.59 -37.05
C ARG A 2 -56.97 16.75 -36.89
N LEU A 3 -57.16 17.56 -35.83
CA LEU A 3 -56.09 18.28 -35.13
C LEU A 3 -55.19 17.27 -34.40
N ALA A 4 -53.87 17.45 -34.47
CA ALA A 4 -52.90 16.77 -33.61
C ALA A 4 -52.00 17.81 -32.95
N ALA A 5 -52.00 17.80 -31.62
CA ALA A 5 -51.27 18.69 -30.74
C ALA A 5 -49.76 18.42 -30.80
N VAL A 6 -48.97 19.50 -30.88
CA VAL A 6 -47.53 19.47 -30.65
C VAL A 6 -47.31 19.61 -29.14
N ILE A 7 -46.89 18.54 -28.49
CA ILE A 7 -46.40 18.56 -27.10
C ILE A 7 -44.88 18.45 -27.17
N SER A 8 -44.21 19.59 -27.01
CA SER A 8 -42.76 19.68 -26.79
C SER A 8 -42.44 19.26 -25.35
N ALA A 9 -41.74 18.14 -25.18
CA ALA A 9 -41.18 17.73 -23.90
C ALA A 9 -39.78 18.37 -23.72
N PRO A 10 -39.48 19.01 -22.57
CA PRO A 10 -38.14 19.52 -22.29
C PRO A 10 -37.21 18.38 -21.86
N ILE A 11 -36.08 18.23 -22.57
CA ILE A 11 -34.96 17.38 -22.16
C ILE A 11 -34.23 18.12 -21.04
N ALA A 12 -34.32 17.59 -19.83
CA ALA A 12 -33.53 18.04 -18.69
C ALA A 12 -32.07 17.60 -18.87
N VAL A 13 -31.20 18.53 -19.28
CA VAL A 13 -29.74 18.37 -19.24
C VAL A 13 -29.30 18.63 -17.80
N VAL A 14 -29.04 17.57 -17.03
CA VAL A 14 -28.50 17.67 -15.67
C VAL A 14 -27.00 17.38 -15.69
N ALA A 15 -26.24 18.47 -15.64
CA ALA A 15 -24.94 18.64 -15.00
C ALA A 15 -23.81 17.63 -15.31
N VAL A 16 -23.13 17.84 -16.44
CA VAL A 16 -21.70 17.51 -16.60
C VAL A 16 -20.89 18.74 -16.18
N MET A 17 -20.78 19.01 -14.87
CA MET A 17 -19.94 20.08 -14.32
C MET A 17 -19.66 19.81 -12.84
N THR A 18 -18.62 19.04 -12.51
CA THR A 18 -17.82 19.18 -11.25
C THR A 18 -16.50 18.42 -11.36
N TYR A 19 -15.74 18.63 -12.45
CA TYR A 19 -14.38 18.12 -12.60
C TYR A 19 -13.39 19.28 -12.81
N TRP A 20 -13.51 20.38 -12.05
CA TRP A 20 -12.63 21.56 -12.21
C TRP A 20 -12.42 22.40 -10.95
N ASP A 21 -12.69 21.88 -9.74
CA ASP A 21 -12.64 22.68 -8.50
C ASP A 21 -11.49 22.32 -7.53
N ASP A 22 -10.36 21.85 -8.05
CA ASP A 22 -9.17 21.57 -7.22
C ASP A 22 -7.87 22.18 -7.80
N ILE A 23 -8.02 23.31 -8.51
CA ILE A 23 -6.92 24.21 -8.91
C ILE A 23 -7.16 25.56 -8.23
N ARG A 24 -7.04 25.62 -6.89
CA ARG A 24 -6.95 26.92 -6.21
C ARG A 24 -6.21 26.99 -4.86
N ASP A 25 -5.67 25.90 -4.34
CA ASP A 25 -4.78 25.96 -3.15
C ASP A 25 -3.28 25.96 -3.52
N MET A 26 -2.95 26.64 -4.63
CA MET A 26 -1.58 27.00 -5.04
C MET A 26 -1.38 28.51 -4.86
N ALA A 27 -1.31 28.97 -3.60
CA ALA A 27 -0.76 30.27 -3.25
C ALA A 27 -0.42 30.29 -1.76
N GLY A 28 0.80 29.88 -1.44
CA GLY A 28 1.33 29.95 -0.08
C GLY A 28 1.39 31.40 0.41
N LEU A 29 0.90 31.61 1.63
CA LEU A 29 1.36 32.64 2.56
C LEU A 29 1.33 31.99 3.95
N ALA A 30 2.49 31.52 4.38
CA ALA A 30 2.73 31.13 5.76
C ALA A 30 2.93 32.40 6.60
N ASP A 31 2.19 32.51 7.70
CA ASP A 31 2.52 33.43 8.78
C ASP A 31 3.38 32.69 9.81
N GLU A 32 4.43 33.38 10.23
CA GLU A 32 5.61 32.86 10.91
C GLU A 32 5.43 33.02 12.42
N SER A 33 5.55 31.92 13.18
CA SER A 33 5.81 32.00 14.62
C SER A 33 6.46 30.70 15.10
N GLN A 34 7.78 30.72 15.25
CA GLN A 34 8.57 29.63 15.82
C GLN A 34 8.47 29.60 17.35
N PRO A 35 8.21 28.44 17.97
CA PRO A 35 8.54 28.23 19.37
C PRO A 35 9.96 27.69 19.53
N THR A 36 10.69 28.27 20.48
CA THR A 36 12.07 27.98 20.86
C THR A 36 12.31 26.50 21.19
N GLU A 37 13.27 25.89 20.50
CA GLU A 37 13.69 24.50 20.70
C GLU A 37 14.52 24.35 21.99
N VAL A 38 14.04 23.53 22.91
CA VAL A 38 14.80 23.10 24.09
C VAL A 38 15.63 21.89 23.70
N MET A 39 16.95 22.06 23.73
CA MET A 39 17.95 21.03 23.43
C MET A 39 17.72 19.79 24.31
N ARG A 40 17.22 18.70 23.71
CA ARG A 40 17.22 17.37 24.33
C ARG A 40 18.30 16.54 23.65
N THR A 41 19.23 16.05 24.46
CA THR A 41 20.26 15.10 24.05
C THR A 41 19.62 13.89 23.35
N PRO A 42 20.03 13.54 22.12
CA PRO A 42 19.51 12.36 21.46
C PRO A 42 19.94 11.09 22.21
N PRO A 43 19.10 10.05 22.28
CA PRO A 43 19.51 8.75 22.77
C PRO A 43 20.65 8.20 21.89
N PRO A 44 21.54 7.34 22.42
CA PRO A 44 22.67 6.84 21.67
C PRO A 44 22.21 6.11 20.40
N THR A 45 22.50 6.69 19.25
CA THR A 45 22.39 6.03 17.94
C THR A 45 23.32 4.82 17.98
N THR A 46 22.74 3.63 18.06
CA THR A 46 23.49 2.41 17.80
C THR A 46 23.74 2.39 16.31
N VAL A 47 24.92 2.88 15.91
CA VAL A 47 25.44 2.65 14.56
C VAL A 47 25.57 1.15 14.43
N THR A 48 24.73 0.52 13.61
CA THR A 48 24.92 -0.87 13.20
C THR A 48 26.17 -0.92 12.33
N THR A 49 27.33 -1.06 12.97
CA THR A 49 28.57 -1.36 12.28
C THR A 49 28.40 -2.75 11.66
N GLN A 50 28.27 -2.81 10.33
CA GLN A 50 28.30 -4.07 9.60
C GLN A 50 29.54 -4.86 10.00
N VAL A 51 29.35 -6.10 10.44
CA VAL A 51 30.45 -7.06 10.58
C VAL A 51 30.79 -7.54 9.16
N PRO A 52 31.99 -7.27 8.63
CA PRO A 52 32.42 -7.86 7.37
C PRO A 52 32.47 -9.38 7.54
N GLY A 53 31.66 -10.11 6.78
CA GLY A 53 31.66 -11.58 6.78
C GLY A 53 30.55 -12.28 7.57
N SER A 54 29.51 -11.56 8.03
CA SER A 54 28.29 -12.26 8.50
C SER A 54 27.59 -12.87 7.29
N VAL A 55 27.67 -14.20 7.16
CA VAL A 55 26.87 -14.98 6.19
C VAL A 55 25.40 -14.63 6.41
N VAL A 56 24.66 -14.36 5.33
CA VAL A 56 23.22 -14.11 5.42
C VAL A 56 22.54 -15.40 5.88
N GLU A 57 21.93 -15.37 7.06
CA GLU A 57 21.22 -16.50 7.63
C GLU A 57 19.82 -16.62 7.01
N LEU A 58 19.65 -17.50 6.02
CA LEU A 58 18.38 -17.66 5.29
C LEU A 58 17.19 -18.06 6.20
N HIS A 59 17.47 -18.68 7.35
CA HIS A 59 16.44 -19.05 8.32
C HIS A 59 16.00 -17.86 9.21
N GLN A 60 16.75 -16.75 9.18
CA GLN A 60 16.43 -15.49 9.85
C GLN A 60 16.68 -14.32 8.87
N PRO A 61 15.98 -14.29 7.72
CA PRO A 61 16.41 -13.51 6.56
C PRO A 61 16.32 -12.00 6.76
N PHE A 62 15.60 -11.55 7.78
CA PHE A 62 15.45 -10.13 8.09
C PHE A 62 16.53 -9.59 9.04
N VAL A 63 17.36 -10.44 9.66
CA VAL A 63 18.45 -10.01 10.55
C VAL A 63 19.43 -9.14 9.77
N GLY A 64 19.79 -7.98 10.32
CA GLY A 64 20.62 -6.99 9.62
C GLY A 64 19.84 -6.06 8.69
N THR A 65 18.49 -6.08 8.76
CA THR A 65 17.61 -5.07 8.13
C THR A 65 16.75 -4.38 9.21
N PRO A 66 16.22 -3.16 8.94
CA PRO A 66 15.26 -2.53 9.85
C PRO A 66 14.00 -3.38 10.11
N ALA A 67 13.62 -4.24 9.16
CA ALA A 67 12.48 -5.15 9.30
C ALA A 67 12.69 -6.25 10.34
N ALA A 68 13.91 -6.50 10.85
CA ALA A 68 14.16 -7.51 11.89
C ALA A 68 13.25 -7.35 13.12
N THR A 69 12.88 -6.11 13.46
CA THR A 69 12.06 -5.75 14.62
C THR A 69 10.56 -5.75 14.35
N TRP A 70 10.16 -5.94 13.09
CA TRP A 70 8.75 -5.91 12.69
C TRP A 70 8.06 -7.23 13.03
N GLN A 71 6.74 -7.15 13.18
CA GLN A 71 5.90 -8.32 13.42
C GLN A 71 5.57 -9.01 12.09
N ASP A 72 5.34 -10.31 12.18
CA ASP A 72 4.97 -11.11 11.02
C ASP A 72 3.53 -10.80 10.59
N GLY A 73 3.35 -10.63 9.28
CA GLY A 73 2.04 -10.44 8.65
C GLY A 73 1.20 -9.32 9.25
N ILE A 74 -0.12 -9.54 9.32
CA ILE A 74 -1.10 -8.49 9.69
C ILE A 74 -0.92 -7.96 11.13
N ALA A 75 -0.18 -8.67 11.99
CA ALA A 75 0.11 -8.25 13.35
C ALA A 75 0.99 -6.99 13.42
N GLY A 76 1.73 -6.70 12.35
CA GLY A 76 2.53 -5.48 12.19
C GLY A 76 1.74 -4.19 12.02
N ILE A 77 0.41 -4.27 11.85
CA ILE A 77 -0.43 -3.11 11.61
C ILE A 77 -1.08 -2.62 12.91
N SER A 78 -0.63 -1.45 13.38
CA SER A 78 -1.29 -0.74 14.47
C SER A 78 -2.61 -0.12 13.97
N SER A 79 -3.71 -0.44 14.65
CA SER A 79 -5.05 0.04 14.29
C SER A 79 -5.67 0.82 15.43
N PRO A 80 -6.44 1.88 15.14
CA PRO A 80 -7.07 2.66 16.18
C PRO A 80 -8.13 1.82 16.89
N LYS A 81 -8.27 1.99 18.20
CA LYS A 81 -9.39 1.41 18.94
C LYS A 81 -10.71 1.90 18.32
N PRO A 82 -11.66 1.01 17.97
CA PRO A 82 -12.92 1.44 17.40
C PRO A 82 -13.70 2.34 18.36
N LYS A 83 -14.05 3.53 17.89
CA LYS A 83 -14.90 4.51 18.56
C LYS A 83 -15.91 5.06 17.56
N PRO A 84 -16.99 5.74 18.00
CA PRO A 84 -17.87 6.41 17.06
C PRO A 84 -17.11 7.43 16.21
N VAL A 85 -17.40 7.48 14.91
CA VAL A 85 -16.77 8.39 13.94
C VAL A 85 -17.86 8.88 12.98
N GLY A 86 -18.17 10.18 13.03
CA GLY A 86 -19.34 10.70 12.32
C GLY A 86 -20.64 10.07 12.81
N ASP A 87 -21.47 9.59 11.90
CA ASP A 87 -22.72 8.87 12.17
C ASP A 87 -22.52 7.36 12.41
N LEU A 88 -21.27 6.87 12.33
CA LEU A 88 -20.95 5.45 12.52
C LEU A 88 -20.70 5.13 14.00
N SER A 89 -21.38 4.10 14.49
CA SER A 89 -21.12 3.52 15.81
C SER A 89 -19.74 2.86 15.89
N ALA A 90 -19.21 2.68 17.11
CA ALA A 90 -17.97 1.95 17.34
C ALA A 90 -17.99 0.53 16.72
N LYS A 91 -19.15 -0.15 16.73
CA LYS A 91 -19.32 -1.48 16.13
C LYS A 91 -19.23 -1.44 14.60
N GLN A 92 -19.76 -0.40 13.96
CA GLN A 92 -19.61 -0.20 12.51
C GLN A 92 -18.16 0.10 12.14
N VAL A 93 -17.49 0.97 12.89
CA VAL A 93 -16.06 1.27 12.69
C VAL A 93 -15.20 0.02 12.85
N ALA A 94 -15.46 -0.80 13.87
CA ALA A 94 -14.76 -2.08 14.07
C ALA A 94 -14.92 -3.02 12.88
N ARG A 95 -16.14 -3.16 12.35
CA ARG A 95 -16.40 -3.99 11.17
C ARG A 95 -15.66 -3.48 9.93
N ALA A 96 -15.68 -2.17 9.69
CA ALA A 96 -15.01 -1.55 8.56
C ALA A 96 -13.48 -1.76 8.63
N LEU A 97 -12.87 -1.54 9.80
CA LEU A 97 -11.44 -1.81 10.02
C LEU A 97 -11.09 -3.28 9.75
N ASN A 98 -11.93 -4.22 10.17
CA ASN A 98 -11.72 -5.65 9.90
C ASN A 98 -11.86 -6.00 8.41
N GLN A 99 -12.71 -5.32 7.65
CA GLN A 99 -12.79 -5.51 6.19
C GLN A 99 -11.54 -4.93 5.49
N VAL A 100 -11.06 -3.77 5.93
CA VAL A 100 -9.82 -3.17 5.41
C VAL A 100 -8.61 -4.05 5.71
N LYS A 101 -8.46 -4.57 6.94
CA LYS A 101 -7.38 -5.52 7.27
C LYS A 101 -7.41 -6.79 6.41
N ARG A 102 -8.60 -7.33 6.12
CA ARG A 102 -8.75 -8.47 5.20
C ARG A 102 -8.31 -8.13 3.77
N THR A 103 -8.64 -6.92 3.30
CA THR A 103 -8.20 -6.43 2.00
C THR A 103 -6.67 -6.28 1.94
N ILE A 104 -6.06 -5.70 2.98
CA ILE A 104 -4.60 -5.58 3.10
C ILE A 104 -3.92 -6.95 3.14
N SER A 105 -4.48 -7.88 3.92
CA SER A 105 -3.97 -9.25 3.99
C SER A 105 -4.02 -9.93 2.64
N ALA A 106 -5.13 -9.78 1.90
CA ALA A 106 -5.24 -10.35 0.56
C ALA A 106 -4.26 -9.71 -0.44
N SER A 107 -4.00 -8.40 -0.34
CA SER A 107 -3.13 -7.70 -1.29
C SER A 107 -1.64 -7.85 -1.05
N LEU A 108 -1.22 -8.05 0.21
CA LEU A 108 0.20 -8.03 0.60
C LEU A 108 0.71 -9.37 1.15
N LEU A 109 -0.17 -10.29 1.54
CA LEU A 109 0.23 -11.46 2.35
C LEU A 109 -0.34 -12.80 1.89
N ASP A 110 -1.51 -12.85 1.25
CA ASP A 110 -2.13 -14.12 0.88
C ASP A 110 -1.28 -14.82 -0.20
N PRO A 111 -0.64 -15.97 0.09
CA PRO A 111 0.26 -16.65 -0.86
C PRO A 111 -0.43 -16.98 -2.18
N ARG A 112 -1.74 -17.27 -2.12
CA ARG A 112 -2.56 -17.52 -3.32
C ARG A 112 -2.66 -16.28 -4.20
N VAL A 113 -2.54 -15.08 -3.65
CA VAL A 113 -2.54 -13.82 -4.41
C VAL A 113 -1.13 -13.42 -4.78
N ILE A 114 -0.21 -13.36 -3.82
CA ILE A 114 1.11 -12.76 -4.05
C ILE A 114 2.06 -13.68 -4.82
N GLU A 115 2.00 -15.00 -4.63
CA GLU A 115 2.87 -15.96 -5.32
C GLU A 115 2.13 -16.67 -6.47
N GLU A 116 0.87 -17.08 -6.26
CA GLU A 116 0.10 -17.80 -7.29
C GLU A 116 -0.77 -16.88 -8.18
N HIS A 117 -0.73 -15.57 -7.94
CA HIS A 117 -1.42 -14.53 -8.74
C HIS A 117 -2.96 -14.73 -8.87
N HIS A 118 -3.60 -15.45 -7.94
CA HIS A 118 -5.05 -15.66 -7.91
C HIS A 118 -5.83 -14.44 -7.40
N LEU A 119 -5.87 -13.37 -8.20
CA LEU A 119 -6.47 -12.08 -7.87
C LEU A 119 -7.94 -12.13 -7.41
N ARG A 120 -8.67 -13.20 -7.75
CA ARG A 120 -10.07 -13.40 -7.31
C ARG A 120 -10.21 -13.34 -5.79
N ARG A 121 -9.19 -13.76 -5.03
CA ARG A 121 -9.22 -13.71 -3.55
C ARG A 121 -9.15 -12.28 -3.02
N TYR A 122 -8.31 -11.44 -3.62
CA TYR A 122 -8.30 -10.00 -3.34
C TYR A 122 -9.61 -9.32 -3.75
N LEU A 123 -10.08 -9.57 -4.98
CA LEU A 123 -11.35 -8.98 -5.45
C LEU A 123 -12.54 -9.35 -4.55
N ALA A 124 -12.55 -10.55 -3.97
CA ALA A 124 -13.58 -11.00 -3.04
C ALA A 124 -13.63 -10.22 -1.72
N THR A 125 -12.60 -9.44 -1.36
CA THR A 125 -12.61 -8.59 -0.15
C THR A 125 -13.24 -7.22 -0.38
N LEU A 126 -13.41 -6.82 -1.64
CA LEU A 126 -13.95 -5.51 -2.03
C LEU A 126 -15.49 -5.51 -2.05
N ALA A 127 -16.09 -4.32 -2.09
CA ALA A 127 -17.52 -4.17 -2.27
C ALA A 127 -17.99 -4.83 -3.58
N PRO A 128 -19.13 -5.56 -3.59
CA PRO A 128 -19.58 -6.32 -4.76
C PRO A 128 -19.60 -5.53 -6.07
N GLY A 129 -20.06 -4.29 -6.02
CA GLY A 129 -20.23 -3.41 -7.18
C GLY A 129 -18.93 -2.97 -7.84
N VAL A 130 -17.77 -3.05 -7.15
CA VAL A 130 -16.47 -2.69 -7.77
C VAL A 130 -15.67 -3.89 -8.24
N ARG A 131 -16.07 -5.12 -7.88
CA ARG A 131 -15.28 -6.32 -8.20
C ARG A 131 -15.20 -6.56 -9.70
N HIS A 132 -16.32 -6.41 -10.39
CA HIS A 132 -16.43 -6.63 -11.82
C HIS A 132 -15.59 -5.60 -12.59
N ASP A 133 -15.84 -4.31 -12.33
CA ASP A 133 -15.13 -3.22 -12.99
C ASP A 133 -13.62 -3.28 -12.74
N LEU A 134 -13.20 -3.59 -11.51
CA LEU A 134 -11.76 -3.72 -11.23
C LEU A 134 -11.14 -4.94 -11.90
N ARG A 135 -11.84 -6.08 -11.91
CA ARG A 135 -11.37 -7.28 -12.63
C ARG A 135 -11.13 -6.99 -14.09
N ASP A 136 -12.06 -6.28 -14.73
CA ASP A 136 -11.97 -5.98 -16.17
C ASP A 136 -10.90 -4.91 -16.48
N ARG A 137 -10.57 -4.05 -15.50
CA ARG A 137 -9.48 -3.07 -15.62
C ARG A 137 -8.10 -3.64 -15.37
N ILE A 138 -7.97 -4.70 -14.56
CA ILE A 138 -6.70 -5.37 -14.33
C ILE A 138 -6.37 -6.18 -15.58
N ASP A 139 -5.68 -5.53 -16.51
CA ASP A 139 -5.18 -6.09 -17.76
C ASP A 139 -3.68 -6.44 -17.62
N GLY A 140 -3.39 -7.35 -16.69
CA GLY A 140 -2.04 -7.83 -16.42
C GLY A 140 -1.35 -7.25 -15.18
N PRO A 141 -0.11 -7.68 -14.92
CA PRO A 141 0.57 -7.47 -13.64
C PRO A 141 0.91 -5.99 -13.37
N ARG A 142 1.26 -5.22 -14.40
CA ARG A 142 1.52 -3.77 -14.27
C ARG A 142 0.35 -3.01 -13.67
N ILE A 143 -0.87 -3.30 -14.10
CA ILE A 143 -2.06 -2.65 -13.54
C ILE A 143 -2.37 -3.23 -12.16
N ALA A 144 -2.24 -4.56 -11.99
CA ALA A 144 -2.45 -5.25 -10.72
C ALA A 144 -1.52 -4.72 -9.60
N ALA A 145 -0.30 -4.30 -9.92
CA ALA A 145 0.68 -3.77 -8.98
C ALA A 145 0.19 -2.53 -8.20
N ASN A 146 -0.83 -1.81 -8.69
CA ASN A 146 -1.47 -0.71 -7.96
C ASN A 146 -2.40 -1.18 -6.83
N HIS A 147 -2.72 -2.48 -6.79
CA HIS A 147 -3.72 -3.08 -5.93
C HIS A 147 -3.15 -4.18 -5.03
N VAL A 148 -2.21 -4.95 -5.55
CA VAL A 148 -1.60 -6.11 -4.88
C VAL A 148 -0.09 -6.16 -5.14
N VAL A 149 0.64 -6.90 -4.31
CA VAL A 149 2.01 -7.34 -4.64
C VAL A 149 1.91 -8.63 -5.44
N LEU A 150 2.70 -8.76 -6.50
CA LEU A 150 2.89 -9.99 -7.26
C LEU A 150 4.37 -10.33 -7.24
N ILE A 151 4.71 -11.45 -6.64
CA ILE A 151 6.06 -12.00 -6.62
C ILE A 151 6.35 -12.61 -7.99
N HIS A 152 7.52 -12.35 -8.56
CA HIS A 152 7.92 -12.95 -9.83
C HIS A 152 8.12 -14.47 -9.67
N GLU A 153 7.59 -15.26 -10.61
CA GLU A 153 7.53 -16.73 -10.47
C GLU A 153 8.90 -17.42 -10.41
N ASP A 154 9.90 -16.86 -11.10
CA ASP A 154 11.28 -17.36 -11.08
C ASP A 154 12.04 -17.07 -9.78
N TYR A 155 11.48 -16.24 -8.89
CA TYR A 155 12.12 -15.79 -7.65
C TYR A 155 11.20 -16.03 -6.46
N PRO A 156 11.08 -17.28 -5.98
CA PRO A 156 10.20 -17.62 -4.88
C PRO A 156 10.66 -16.98 -3.56
N LEU A 157 9.72 -16.86 -2.62
CA LEU A 157 10.02 -16.43 -1.26
C LEU A 157 10.61 -17.57 -0.43
N LEU A 158 11.48 -17.23 0.53
CA LEU A 158 11.84 -18.13 1.61
C LEU A 158 10.58 -18.51 2.41
N PRO A 159 10.57 -19.66 3.13
CA PRO A 159 9.47 -20.07 4.01
C PRO A 159 9.39 -19.23 5.31
N ALA A 160 9.60 -17.93 5.21
CA ALA A 160 9.44 -16.93 6.25
C ALA A 160 8.21 -16.07 5.94
N SER A 161 7.38 -15.79 6.94
CA SER A 161 6.24 -14.89 6.75
C SER A 161 6.74 -13.48 6.37
N PRO A 162 6.13 -12.80 5.38
CA PRO A 162 6.43 -11.41 5.12
C PRO A 162 6.19 -10.57 6.39
N LYS A 163 7.10 -9.64 6.67
CA LYS A 163 7.00 -8.76 7.84
C LYS A 163 6.33 -7.45 7.47
N LEU A 164 5.40 -6.98 8.29
CA LEU A 164 4.74 -5.68 8.09
C LEU A 164 5.02 -4.73 9.24
N SER A 165 4.99 -3.45 8.93
CA SER A 165 4.92 -2.38 9.91
C SER A 165 4.05 -1.26 9.36
N GLY A 166 3.24 -0.65 10.22
CA GLY A 166 2.49 0.53 9.81
C GLY A 166 1.28 0.84 10.66
N THR A 167 0.48 1.79 10.16
CA THR A 167 -0.66 2.33 10.91
C THR A 167 -1.89 2.48 10.04
N LEU A 168 -3.06 2.30 10.66
CA LEU A 168 -4.33 2.74 10.12
C LEU A 168 -4.78 4.02 10.82
N ARG A 169 -5.38 4.94 10.07
CA ARG A 169 -6.08 6.12 10.56
C ARG A 169 -7.50 6.12 10.01
N VAL A 170 -8.45 6.61 10.81
CA VAL A 170 -9.87 6.67 10.41
C VAL A 170 -10.40 8.09 10.55
N ARG A 171 -11.28 8.46 9.63
CA ARG A 171 -12.06 9.71 9.70
C ARG A 171 -13.44 9.51 9.06
N ALA A 172 -14.38 10.38 9.42
CA ALA A 172 -15.68 10.40 8.79
C ALA A 172 -15.57 10.92 7.35
N GLY A 173 -16.36 10.33 6.45
CA GLY A 173 -16.67 10.89 5.14
C GLY A 173 -18.10 11.42 5.13
N ARG A 174 -18.82 11.16 4.03
CA ARG A 174 -20.27 11.37 3.94
C ARG A 174 -21.02 10.46 4.92
N PRO A 175 -22.32 10.69 5.18
CA PRO A 175 -23.12 9.78 6.02
C PRO A 175 -22.99 8.32 5.58
N GLY A 176 -22.62 7.43 6.51
CA GLY A 176 -22.36 6.02 6.23
C GLY A 176 -21.01 5.69 5.56
N GLU A 177 -20.12 6.67 5.37
CA GLU A 177 -18.78 6.49 4.79
C GLU A 177 -17.69 6.60 5.87
N LEU A 178 -16.92 5.54 6.04
CA LEU A 178 -15.66 5.59 6.80
C LEU A 178 -14.49 5.68 5.83
N ILE A 179 -13.63 6.68 6.03
CA ILE A 179 -12.38 6.79 5.29
C ILE A 179 -11.26 6.24 6.16
N VAL A 180 -10.53 5.26 5.62
CA VAL A 180 -9.40 4.61 6.29
C VAL A 180 -8.15 4.86 5.48
N THR A 181 -7.16 5.51 6.06
CA THR A 181 -5.83 5.67 5.45
C THR A 181 -4.89 4.66 6.07
N ALA A 182 -4.22 3.87 5.25
CA ALA A 182 -3.19 2.94 5.64
C ALA A 182 -1.84 3.45 5.15
N LYS A 183 -0.86 3.53 6.05
CA LYS A 183 0.54 3.78 5.74
C LYS A 183 1.33 2.57 6.22
N LEU A 184 1.86 1.79 5.28
CA LEU A 184 2.41 0.45 5.52
C LEU A 184 3.76 0.30 4.85
N ALA A 185 4.63 -0.51 5.45
CA ALA A 185 5.79 -1.12 4.85
C ALA A 185 5.68 -2.64 4.99
N ALA A 186 5.97 -3.39 3.93
CA ALA A 186 5.99 -4.84 3.91
C ALA A 186 7.35 -5.31 3.36
N ALA A 187 8.02 -6.21 4.08
CA ALA A 187 9.30 -6.79 3.70
C ALA A 187 9.13 -8.25 3.30
N TYR A 188 9.74 -8.62 2.17
CA TYR A 188 9.67 -9.95 1.56
C TYR A 188 11.09 -10.50 1.42
N ALA A 189 11.32 -11.72 1.88
CA ALA A 189 12.61 -12.39 1.80
C ALA A 189 12.57 -13.45 0.71
N PHE A 190 13.42 -13.29 -0.30
CA PHE A 190 13.53 -14.16 -1.45
C PHE A 190 14.51 -15.30 -1.21
N ASP A 191 14.22 -16.47 -1.76
CA ASP A 191 15.16 -17.59 -1.79
C ASP A 191 16.24 -17.34 -2.85
N THR A 192 17.31 -18.13 -2.84
CA THR A 192 18.35 -18.10 -3.88
C THR A 192 19.11 -19.42 -3.95
N ASP A 193 19.44 -19.86 -5.17
CA ASP A 193 20.33 -21.01 -5.41
C ASP A 193 21.82 -20.67 -5.17
N HIS A 194 22.14 -19.41 -4.90
CA HIS A 194 23.50 -18.89 -4.74
C HIS A 194 23.70 -18.15 -3.42
N PRO A 195 23.45 -18.79 -2.26
CA PRO A 195 23.58 -18.14 -0.95
C PRO A 195 25.02 -17.69 -0.64
N ASP A 196 26.01 -18.31 -1.28
CA ASP A 196 27.44 -17.97 -1.18
C ASP A 196 27.77 -16.58 -1.76
N ARG A 197 26.89 -16.03 -2.59
CA ARG A 197 27.06 -14.70 -3.19
C ARG A 197 26.43 -13.58 -2.35
N LEU A 198 25.68 -13.93 -1.31
CA LEU A 198 25.02 -12.95 -0.46
C LEU A 198 26.03 -12.25 0.45
N LEU A 199 25.99 -10.93 0.45
CA LEU A 199 26.87 -10.07 1.24
C LEU A 199 26.12 -9.43 2.41
N ARG A 200 24.81 -9.22 2.26
CA ARG A 200 23.93 -8.67 3.30
C ARG A 200 22.48 -9.10 3.08
N ALA A 201 21.67 -9.03 4.15
CA ALA A 201 20.26 -9.41 4.08
C ALA A 201 19.45 -8.64 3.02
N LEU A 202 19.79 -7.37 2.74
CA LEU A 202 19.12 -6.59 1.69
C LEU A 202 19.26 -7.18 0.28
N ASP A 203 20.28 -8.02 0.03
CA ASP A 203 20.44 -8.67 -1.27
C ASP A 203 19.23 -9.60 -1.57
N ILE A 204 18.57 -10.12 -0.53
CA ILE A 204 17.38 -10.98 -0.63
C ILE A 204 16.10 -10.37 -0.05
N VAL A 205 16.18 -9.21 0.62
CA VAL A 205 15.02 -8.56 1.25
C VAL A 205 14.59 -7.34 0.43
N ALA A 206 13.45 -7.45 -0.22
CA ALA A 206 12.78 -6.33 -0.87
C ALA A 206 11.70 -5.72 0.03
N VAL A 207 11.48 -4.42 -0.09
CA VAL A 207 10.46 -3.70 0.68
C VAL A 207 9.45 -3.03 -0.23
N ARG A 208 8.18 -3.11 0.17
CA ARG A 208 7.05 -2.39 -0.41
C ARG A 208 6.48 -1.40 0.62
N ARG A 209 6.65 -0.11 0.39
CA ARG A 209 5.94 0.95 1.13
C ARG A 209 4.67 1.33 0.37
N SER A 210 3.59 1.59 1.09
CA SER A 210 2.33 2.00 0.49
C SER A 210 1.54 2.97 1.37
N ALA A 211 0.89 3.92 0.71
CA ALA A 211 -0.08 4.84 1.29
C ALA A 211 -1.40 4.64 0.54
N THR A 212 -2.35 3.97 1.18
CA THR A 212 -3.63 3.62 0.56
C THR A 212 -4.78 4.28 1.30
N THR A 213 -5.68 4.91 0.55
CA THR A 213 -6.96 5.39 1.07
C THR A 213 -8.07 4.43 0.68
N TYR A 214 -8.73 3.86 1.67
CA TYR A 214 -9.92 3.04 1.54
C TYR A 214 -11.15 3.86 1.91
N LYS A 215 -12.25 3.62 1.21
CA LYS A 215 -13.59 4.10 1.58
C LYS A 215 -14.45 2.89 1.89
N VAL A 216 -15.08 2.87 3.06
CA VAL A 216 -15.97 1.80 3.47
C VAL A 216 -17.39 2.33 3.60
N TYR A 217 -18.29 1.82 2.78
CA TYR A 217 -19.69 2.27 2.76
C TYR A 217 -20.60 1.31 3.52
N THR A 218 -21.53 1.89 4.29
CA THR A 218 -22.56 1.18 5.04
C THR A 218 -23.80 2.05 5.25
N GLY A 219 -24.92 1.43 5.56
CA GLY A 219 -26.17 2.13 5.90
C GLY A 219 -27.06 2.40 4.68
N PRO A 220 -28.27 2.93 4.93
CA PRO A 220 -29.36 2.93 3.95
C PRO A 220 -29.17 3.92 2.80
N ARG A 221 -28.23 4.88 2.93
CA ARG A 221 -27.92 5.86 1.87
C ARG A 221 -27.23 5.21 0.66
N TRP A 222 -26.53 4.11 0.88
CA TRP A 222 -25.74 3.44 -0.16
C TRP A 222 -26.49 2.21 -0.68
N GLN A 223 -26.45 2.00 -1.99
CA GLN A 223 -26.95 0.76 -2.60
C GLN A 223 -26.19 -0.44 -2.03
N GLU A 224 -26.86 -1.59 -1.92
CA GLU A 224 -26.27 -2.81 -1.32
C GLU A 224 -24.96 -3.22 -2.01
N ALA A 225 -24.90 -3.13 -3.34
CA ALA A 225 -23.69 -3.42 -4.11
C ALA A 225 -22.50 -2.52 -3.76
N ALA A 226 -22.75 -1.31 -3.23
CA ALA A 226 -21.71 -0.40 -2.80
C ALA A 226 -21.20 -0.69 -1.37
N HIS A 227 -21.89 -1.52 -0.58
CA HIS A 227 -21.48 -1.79 0.80
C HIS A 227 -20.16 -2.57 0.84
N GLY A 228 -19.26 -2.16 1.74
CA GLY A 228 -17.93 -2.77 1.89
C GLY A 228 -16.80 -1.85 1.42
N VAL A 229 -15.66 -2.44 1.10
CA VAL A 229 -14.39 -1.72 0.87
C VAL A 229 -14.25 -1.30 -0.59
N HIS A 230 -13.89 -0.03 -0.78
CA HIS A 230 -13.48 0.56 -2.04
C HIS A 230 -12.05 1.07 -1.88
N VAL A 231 -11.15 0.67 -2.80
CA VAL A 231 -9.80 1.24 -2.86
C VAL A 231 -9.87 2.52 -3.66
N HIS A 232 -9.64 3.66 -3.00
CA HIS A 232 -9.81 4.97 -3.64
C HIS A 232 -8.53 5.47 -4.30
N ARG A 233 -7.39 5.37 -3.60
CA ARG A 233 -6.08 5.77 -4.11
C ARG A 233 -5.01 4.93 -3.41
N THR A 234 -4.09 4.39 -4.19
CA THR A 234 -2.87 3.75 -3.71
C THR A 234 -1.70 4.52 -4.30
N GLN A 235 -0.74 4.86 -3.46
CA GLN A 235 0.62 5.19 -3.87
C GLN A 235 1.53 4.17 -3.23
N TYR A 236 2.61 3.84 -3.92
CA TYR A 236 3.59 2.92 -3.39
C TYR A 236 4.99 3.27 -3.84
N PHE A 237 5.93 2.73 -3.08
CA PHE A 237 7.36 2.77 -3.34
C PHE A 237 7.92 1.39 -3.04
N THR A 238 8.97 1.02 -3.75
CA THR A 238 9.64 -0.28 -3.60
C THR A 238 11.13 -0.06 -3.54
N PHE A 239 11.82 -0.88 -2.74
CA PHE A 239 13.23 -0.73 -2.44
C PHE A 239 13.94 -2.09 -2.40
N SER A 240 15.23 -2.11 -2.75
CA SER A 240 16.08 -3.31 -2.78
C SER A 240 15.44 -4.44 -3.60
N MET A 241 15.00 -4.10 -4.81
CA MET A 241 14.27 -4.98 -5.71
C MET A 241 14.73 -4.80 -7.16
N SER A 242 14.35 -5.72 -8.04
CA SER A 242 14.68 -5.66 -9.47
C SER A 242 13.83 -4.66 -10.24
N CYS A 243 14.52 -3.72 -10.89
CA CYS A 243 13.87 -2.72 -11.73
C CYS A 243 13.31 -3.30 -13.03
N ASP A 244 13.93 -4.37 -13.57
CA ASP A 244 13.39 -5.04 -14.76
C ASP A 244 12.05 -5.74 -14.43
N ALA A 245 11.97 -6.48 -13.32
CA ALA A 245 10.73 -7.11 -12.88
C ALA A 245 9.64 -6.07 -12.52
N ALA A 246 10.04 -4.95 -11.93
CA ALA A 246 9.11 -3.90 -11.52
C ALA A 246 8.43 -3.20 -12.71
N LYS A 247 9.13 -3.02 -13.84
CA LYS A 247 8.53 -2.49 -15.08
C LYS A 247 7.41 -3.36 -15.60
N ASP A 248 7.49 -4.67 -15.36
CA ASP A 248 6.47 -5.65 -15.73
C ASP A 248 5.40 -5.85 -14.65
N GLY A 249 5.53 -5.17 -13.51
CA GLY A 249 4.53 -5.17 -12.42
C GLY A 249 4.75 -6.27 -11.38
N TYR A 250 5.95 -6.86 -11.33
CA TYR A 250 6.34 -7.86 -10.35
C TYR A 250 7.31 -7.30 -9.31
N LEU A 251 7.39 -8.00 -8.18
CA LEU A 251 8.43 -7.83 -7.18
C LEU A 251 9.38 -9.02 -7.28
N ALA A 252 10.65 -8.73 -7.48
CA ALA A 252 11.74 -9.70 -7.51
C ALA A 252 12.94 -9.12 -6.74
N PRO A 253 13.87 -9.95 -6.24
CA PRO A 253 15.00 -9.49 -5.46
C PRO A 253 15.98 -8.73 -6.36
N GLN A 254 16.73 -7.79 -5.79
CA GLN A 254 17.62 -6.93 -6.57
C GLN A 254 18.64 -7.71 -7.42
N TYR A 255 19.14 -8.84 -6.89
CA TYR A 255 20.12 -9.69 -7.60
C TYR A 255 19.61 -10.25 -8.94
N SER A 256 18.29 -10.19 -9.21
CA SER A 256 17.70 -10.69 -10.45
C SER A 256 17.92 -9.77 -11.65
N ASP A 257 18.28 -8.50 -11.43
CA ASP A 257 18.61 -7.60 -12.53
C ASP A 257 19.92 -8.01 -13.22
N ARG A 258 19.93 -7.95 -14.56
CA ARG A 258 21.12 -8.29 -15.36
C ARG A 258 22.31 -7.40 -15.08
N ASN A 259 22.04 -6.12 -14.79
CA ASN A 259 23.03 -5.11 -14.43
C ASN A 259 22.92 -4.78 -12.95
N TRP A 260 22.69 -5.80 -12.10
CA TRP A 260 22.68 -5.61 -10.66
C TRP A 260 23.99 -4.97 -10.21
N HIS A 261 23.84 -3.76 -9.71
CA HIS A 261 24.85 -3.06 -8.95
C HIS A 261 24.24 -2.79 -7.58
N ARG A 262 25.07 -2.83 -6.55
CA ARG A 262 24.60 -2.41 -5.23
C ARG A 262 24.17 -0.95 -5.34
N ASP A 263 22.96 -0.64 -4.88
CA ASP A 263 22.42 0.72 -4.95
C ASP A 263 23.35 1.64 -4.14
N ASP A 264 23.84 2.71 -4.75
CA ASP A 264 24.41 3.84 -4.03
C ASP A 264 23.25 4.57 -3.35
N LEU A 265 22.99 4.20 -2.09
CA LEU A 265 21.87 4.73 -1.34
C LEU A 265 22.07 6.22 -1.04
N GLU A 266 21.11 7.06 -1.43
CA GLU A 266 21.10 8.47 -1.04
C GLU A 266 20.83 8.64 0.46
N HIS A 267 20.16 7.65 1.08
CA HIS A 267 19.76 7.65 2.48
C HIS A 267 20.08 6.32 3.19
N PRO A 268 20.19 6.29 4.53
CA PRO A 268 20.30 5.04 5.29
C PRO A 268 19.08 4.12 5.07
N ASP A 269 19.26 2.80 5.22
CA ASP A 269 18.20 1.80 5.05
C ASP A 269 16.92 2.14 5.82
N GLU A 270 17.03 2.69 7.04
CA GLU A 270 15.90 3.05 7.90
C GLU A 270 14.91 3.99 7.20
N HIS A 271 15.41 4.88 6.35
CA HIS A 271 14.59 5.81 5.57
C HIS A 271 13.67 5.06 4.60
N TYR A 272 14.20 4.07 3.87
CA TYR A 272 13.45 3.29 2.89
C TYR A 272 12.49 2.29 3.53
N PHE A 273 12.63 2.00 4.82
CA PHE A 273 11.79 1.09 5.58
C PHE A 273 10.70 1.81 6.40
N ASP A 274 10.80 3.13 6.62
CA ASP A 274 9.84 3.86 7.45
C ASP A 274 8.48 4.02 6.77
N ALA A 275 7.47 3.28 7.24
CA ALA A 275 6.09 3.39 6.78
C ALA A 275 5.48 4.79 6.99
N ALA A 276 5.98 5.60 7.93
CA ALA A 276 5.44 6.91 8.25
C ALA A 276 5.96 8.02 7.33
N ALA A 277 7.20 7.89 6.85
CA ALA A 277 7.83 8.83 5.94
C ALA A 277 6.96 9.09 4.68
N PRO A 278 7.09 10.26 4.04
CA PRO A 278 6.49 10.49 2.73
C PRO A 278 6.88 9.40 1.74
N LEU A 279 5.96 9.04 0.85
CA LEU A 279 6.35 8.29 -0.34
C LEU A 279 6.95 9.32 -1.28
N ASP A 280 8.26 9.29 -1.46
CA ASP A 280 8.89 10.11 -2.48
C ASP A 280 8.36 9.75 -3.85
N SER A 281 8.35 10.71 -4.77
CA SER A 281 7.90 10.49 -6.14
C SER A 281 8.88 9.67 -6.99
N GLY A 282 10.07 9.39 -6.47
CA GLY A 282 11.04 8.51 -7.11
C GLY A 282 10.87 7.08 -6.61
N THR A 283 10.53 6.16 -7.51
CA THR A 283 11.01 4.78 -7.36
C THR A 283 12.52 4.78 -7.59
N ASN A 284 13.28 3.86 -6.98
CA ASN A 284 14.70 3.66 -7.35
C ASN A 284 14.86 3.12 -8.79
N CYS A 285 13.74 2.90 -9.48
CA CYS A 285 13.65 2.48 -10.86
C CYS A 285 13.00 3.58 -11.70
N ASP A 286 13.51 3.82 -12.91
CA ASP A 286 12.78 4.58 -13.93
C ASP A 286 11.65 3.69 -14.50
N LEU A 287 10.43 3.87 -14.00
CA LEU A 287 9.24 3.07 -14.33
C LEU A 287 8.30 3.74 -15.36
#